data_AF-A0A2E6LIJ2-F1
#
_entry.id   AF-A0A2E6LIJ2-F1
#
_cell.length_a   1.000
_cell.length_b   1.000
_cell.length_c   1.000
_cell.angle_alpha   90.00
_cell.angle_beta   90.00
_cell.angle_gamma   90.00
#
_symmetry.space_group_name_H-M   'P 1'
#
loop_
_entity.id
_entity.type
_entity.pdbx_description
1 polymer ?
#
loop_
_entity_poly.entity_id
_entity_poly.type
_entity_poly.pdbx_seq_one_letter_code
_entity_poly.pdbx_strand_id
1 'polypeptide(L)'
;MICQKFLFKKSVFFKFLFLTILFFSNTFSKSFSQGKKIVLKEVEVEEKAIPFINILNKAYSFRERDKFIKLLLSNKFWKNNFFIKINLSSFDNKSLYEFDLKGETIVKINSKILSKKHKYKTYRKIKNLIPKIENVRIYYYKKTDTLNRFIVEIKTKKTDQ
;
A
#
# COMPACT_ATOMS: atom_id res chain seq x y z
N MET A 1 28.17 -4.24 91.48
CA MET A 1 27.69 -5.19 90.44
C MET A 1 26.44 -4.72 89.69
N ILE A 2 26.25 -3.41 89.49
CA ILE A 2 25.02 -2.82 88.90
C ILE A 2 25.24 -2.29 87.46
N CYS A 3 26.46 -1.85 87.12
CA CYS A 3 26.76 -1.34 85.77
C CYS A 3 26.72 -2.38 84.65
N GLN A 4 27.00 -3.67 84.92
CA GLN A 4 26.98 -4.72 83.88
C GLN A 4 25.57 -5.11 83.42
N LYS A 5 24.57 -5.07 84.31
CA LYS A 5 23.19 -5.43 83.95
C LYS A 5 22.53 -4.39 83.04
N PHE A 6 22.90 -3.11 83.15
CA PHE A 6 22.34 -2.03 82.33
C PHE A 6 22.88 -2.06 80.89
N LEU A 7 24.18 -2.33 80.72
CA LEU A 7 24.82 -2.46 79.42
C LEU A 7 24.32 -3.68 78.63
N PHE A 8 24.07 -4.81 79.32
CA PHE A 8 23.56 -6.02 78.68
C PHE A 8 22.12 -5.87 78.15
N LYS A 9 21.25 -5.18 78.89
CA LYS A 9 19.84 -4.95 78.50
C LYS A 9 19.71 -4.04 77.28
N LYS A 10 20.60 -3.04 77.13
CA LYS A 10 20.65 -2.13 75.98
C LYS A 10 21.12 -2.82 74.69
N SER A 11 22.05 -3.79 74.81
CA SER A 11 22.57 -4.59 73.69
C SER A 11 21.53 -5.57 73.12
N VAL A 12 20.76 -6.24 73.99
CA VAL A 12 19.69 -7.16 73.56
C VAL A 12 18.55 -6.39 72.88
N PHE A 13 18.19 -5.20 73.39
CA PHE A 13 17.16 -4.36 72.79
C PHE A 13 17.56 -3.84 71.40
N PHE A 14 18.80 -3.39 71.23
CA PHE A 14 19.31 -2.97 69.92
C PHE A 14 19.37 -4.11 68.89
N LYS A 15 19.74 -5.33 69.33
CA LYS A 15 19.70 -6.53 68.46
C LYS A 15 18.28 -6.89 68.04
N PHE A 16 17.30 -6.78 68.95
CA PHE A 16 15.90 -7.04 68.64
C PHE A 16 15.33 -6.00 67.68
N LEU A 17 15.64 -4.72 67.90
CA LEU A 17 15.24 -3.61 67.03
C LEU A 17 15.82 -3.77 65.61
N PHE A 18 17.10 -4.16 65.51
CA PHE A 18 17.76 -4.44 64.23
C PHE A 18 17.11 -5.62 63.50
N LEU A 19 16.77 -6.71 64.20
CA LEU A 19 16.06 -7.84 63.61
C LEU A 19 14.67 -7.45 63.08
N THR A 20 13.94 -6.59 63.81
CA THR A 20 12.62 -6.14 63.36
C THR A 20 12.69 -5.26 62.12
N ILE A 21 13.70 -4.39 62.01
CA ILE A 21 13.93 -3.55 60.82
C ILE A 21 14.28 -4.41 59.60
N LEU A 22 15.09 -5.46 59.78
CA LEU A 22 15.45 -6.43 58.73
C LEU A 22 14.27 -7.28 58.26
N PHE A 23 13.33 -7.58 59.17
CA PHE A 23 12.10 -8.29 58.80
C PHE A 23 11.13 -7.40 58.01
N PHE A 24 11.01 -6.12 58.35
CA PHE A 24 10.16 -5.19 57.63
C PHE A 24 10.72 -4.79 56.24
N SER A 25 12.05 -4.68 56.09
CA SER A 25 12.66 -4.30 54.82
C SER A 25 12.47 -5.35 53.70
N ASN A 26 12.26 -6.61 54.06
CA ASN A 26 12.00 -7.70 53.09
C ASN A 26 10.54 -7.76 52.59
N THR A 27 9.63 -6.96 53.13
CA THR A 27 8.21 -7.00 52.74
C THR A 27 7.84 -6.00 51.64
N PHE A 28 8.77 -5.11 51.23
CA PHE A 28 8.47 -4.01 50.32
C PHE A 28 8.81 -4.27 48.84
N SER A 29 9.35 -5.43 48.48
CA SER A 29 9.74 -5.76 47.10
C SER A 29 8.75 -6.70 46.41
N LYS A 30 7.49 -6.26 46.29
CA LYS A 30 6.58 -6.77 45.25
C LYS A 30 6.46 -5.74 44.15
N SER A 31 7.43 -5.75 43.24
CA SER A 31 7.36 -5.03 41.97
C SER A 31 6.19 -5.58 41.17
N PHE A 32 5.03 -4.90 41.24
CA PHE A 32 3.91 -5.16 40.33
C PHE A 32 4.24 -4.61 38.94
N SER A 33 5.13 -5.31 38.21
CA SER A 33 5.17 -5.18 36.76
C SER A 33 4.06 -6.03 36.19
N GLN A 34 2.85 -5.45 36.13
CA GLN A 34 1.77 -6.07 35.39
C GLN A 34 2.10 -5.89 33.90
N GLY A 35 2.64 -6.95 33.28
CA GLY A 35 2.80 -6.99 31.84
C GLY A 35 1.45 -6.72 31.20
N LYS A 36 1.29 -5.56 30.56
CA LYS A 36 0.06 -5.27 29.81
C LYS A 36 -0.09 -6.34 28.74
N LYS A 37 -1.22 -7.04 28.74
CA LYS A 37 -1.60 -7.95 27.66
C LYS A 37 -1.56 -7.15 26.36
N ILE A 38 -0.57 -7.43 25.51
CA ILE A 38 -0.46 -6.83 24.19
C ILE A 38 -1.59 -7.44 23.37
N VAL A 39 -2.70 -6.71 23.26
CA VAL A 39 -3.75 -7.03 22.30
C VAL A 39 -3.25 -6.52 20.96
N LEU A 40 -2.65 -7.43 20.17
CA LEU A 40 -2.38 -7.16 18.76
C LEU A 40 -3.74 -6.88 18.11
N LYS A 41 -3.97 -5.62 17.72
CA LYS A 41 -5.05 -5.33 16.79
C LYS A 41 -4.68 -6.04 15.50
N GLU A 42 -5.53 -6.93 15.02
CA GLU A 42 -5.40 -7.42 13.64
C GLU A 42 -5.42 -6.19 12.75
N VAL A 43 -4.26 -5.89 12.16
CA VAL A 43 -4.18 -4.95 11.05
C VAL A 43 -4.73 -5.73 9.89
N GLU A 44 -6.02 -5.55 9.61
CA GLU A 44 -6.60 -5.94 8.33
C GLU A 44 -5.84 -5.15 7.26
N VAL A 45 -4.77 -5.73 6.74
CA VAL A 45 -4.12 -5.23 5.55
C VAL A 45 -5.08 -5.59 4.43
N GLU A 46 -5.93 -4.63 4.05
CA GLU A 46 -6.66 -4.73 2.79
C GLU A 46 -5.61 -4.92 1.68
N GLU A 47 -5.39 -6.17 1.28
CA GLU A 47 -4.48 -6.47 0.19
C GLU A 47 -5.05 -5.82 -1.07
N LYS A 48 -4.45 -4.69 -1.46
CA LYS A 48 -4.85 -3.99 -2.66
C LYS A 48 -4.67 -4.94 -3.84
N ALA A 49 -5.79 -5.33 -4.45
CA ALA A 49 -5.81 -6.23 -5.60
C ALA A 49 -4.78 -5.80 -6.65
N ILE A 50 -4.02 -6.78 -7.14
CA ILE A 50 -2.97 -6.54 -8.14
C ILE A 50 -3.63 -5.92 -9.38
N PRO A 51 -3.15 -4.77 -9.87
CA PRO A 51 -3.72 -4.14 -11.05
C PRO A 51 -3.61 -5.05 -12.27
N PHE A 52 -4.68 -5.11 -13.05
CA PHE A 52 -4.73 -5.87 -14.28
C PHE A 52 -5.02 -4.96 -15.48
N ILE A 53 -4.63 -5.43 -16.66
CA ILE A 53 -4.94 -4.80 -17.96
C ILE A 53 -5.37 -5.88 -18.94
N ASN A 54 -6.37 -5.60 -19.77
CA ASN A 54 -6.79 -6.50 -20.84
C ASN A 54 -6.28 -5.95 -22.17
N ILE A 55 -5.43 -6.70 -22.87
CA ILE A 55 -4.86 -6.33 -24.16
C ILE A 55 -5.26 -7.39 -25.16
N LEU A 56 -5.97 -7.00 -26.22
CA LEU A 56 -6.41 -7.90 -27.29
C LEU A 56 -7.17 -9.14 -26.75
N ASN A 57 -8.07 -8.93 -25.80
CA ASN A 57 -8.87 -9.96 -25.10
C ASN A 57 -8.06 -10.90 -24.19
N LYS A 58 -6.79 -10.61 -23.91
CA LYS A 58 -5.97 -11.34 -22.92
C LYS A 58 -5.73 -10.48 -21.69
N ALA A 59 -5.99 -11.05 -20.52
CA ALA A 59 -5.72 -10.38 -19.25
C ALA A 59 -4.26 -10.57 -18.84
N TYR A 60 -3.62 -9.48 -18.42
CA TYR A 60 -2.25 -9.45 -17.92
C TYR A 60 -2.21 -8.82 -16.53
N SER A 61 -1.39 -9.38 -15.66
CA SER A 61 -1.01 -8.73 -14.40
C SER A 61 -0.06 -7.58 -14.73
N PHE A 62 -0.37 -6.36 -14.27
CA PHE A 62 0.37 -5.18 -14.68
C PHE A 62 0.60 -4.22 -13.53
N ARG A 63 1.68 -4.48 -12.78
CA ARG A 63 2.13 -3.64 -11.65
C ARG A 63 2.34 -2.16 -12.07
N GLU A 64 2.81 -1.92 -13.29
CA GLU A 64 3.06 -0.57 -13.82
C GLU A 64 1.82 0.10 -14.46
N ARG A 65 0.60 -0.44 -14.27
CA ARG A 65 -0.64 0.13 -14.82
C ARG A 65 -0.76 1.63 -14.54
N ASP A 66 -0.51 2.05 -13.31
CA ASP A 66 -0.68 3.45 -12.91
C ASP A 66 0.33 4.38 -13.61
N LYS A 67 1.56 3.88 -13.83
CA LYS A 67 2.61 4.57 -14.60
C LYS A 67 2.24 4.64 -16.07
N PHE A 68 1.70 3.57 -16.64
CA PHE A 68 1.16 3.55 -18.01
C PHE A 68 0.04 4.57 -18.18
N ILE A 69 -0.97 4.60 -17.30
CA ILE A 69 -2.09 5.55 -17.38
C ILE A 69 -1.58 6.99 -17.27
N LYS A 70 -0.62 7.24 -16.38
CA LYS A 70 0.05 8.54 -16.28
C LYS A 70 0.72 8.93 -17.59
N LEU A 71 1.53 8.05 -18.17
CA LEU A 71 2.21 8.31 -19.45
C LEU A 71 1.22 8.52 -20.60
N LEU A 72 0.17 7.71 -20.69
CA LEU A 72 -0.86 7.82 -21.72
C LEU A 72 -1.58 9.17 -21.66
N LEU A 73 -2.03 9.59 -20.47
CA LEU A 73 -2.83 10.81 -20.29
C LEU A 73 -2.01 12.09 -20.25
N SER A 74 -0.72 12.02 -19.89
CA SER A 74 0.19 13.18 -19.96
C SER A 74 0.71 13.44 -21.39
N ASN A 75 0.75 12.42 -22.24
CA ASN A 75 1.23 12.53 -23.61
C ASN A 75 0.13 12.85 -24.64
N LYS A 76 0.55 13.30 -25.82
CA LYS A 76 -0.34 13.63 -26.94
C LYS A 76 -0.73 12.36 -27.72
N PHE A 77 -1.56 11.51 -27.11
CA PHE A 77 -1.99 10.21 -27.66
C PHE A 77 -2.69 10.29 -29.03
N TRP A 78 -3.22 11.45 -29.39
CA TRP A 78 -3.88 11.73 -30.67
C TRP A 78 -2.90 12.06 -31.81
N LYS A 79 -1.59 11.97 -31.59
CA LYS A 79 -0.60 12.17 -32.65
C LYS A 79 -0.21 10.84 -33.27
N ASN A 80 0.03 10.85 -34.59
CA ASN A 80 0.48 9.65 -35.32
C ASN A 80 1.86 9.15 -34.87
N ASN A 81 2.71 10.01 -34.30
CA ASN A 81 4.02 9.64 -33.78
C ASN A 81 3.99 9.19 -32.30
N PHE A 82 2.79 8.97 -31.74
CA PHE A 82 2.65 8.51 -30.37
C PHE A 82 3.17 7.08 -30.23
N PHE A 83 3.96 6.85 -29.18
CA PHE A 83 4.53 5.55 -28.88
C PHE A 83 4.60 5.32 -27.38
N ILE A 84 4.14 4.15 -26.92
CA ILE A 84 4.35 3.63 -25.58
C ILE A 84 4.70 2.16 -25.68
N LYS A 85 5.82 1.76 -25.05
CA LYS A 85 6.17 0.36 -24.82
C LYS A 85 5.58 -0.09 -23.49
N ILE A 86 4.90 -1.22 -23.48
CA ILE A 86 4.30 -1.83 -22.29
C ILE A 86 4.99 -3.17 -22.04
N ASN A 87 5.66 -3.28 -20.90
CA ASN A 87 6.26 -4.53 -20.45
C ASN A 87 5.25 -5.25 -19.56
N LEU A 88 4.81 -6.42 -19.98
CA LEU A 88 3.77 -7.22 -19.35
C LEU A 88 4.39 -8.49 -18.75
N SER A 89 3.82 -8.93 -17.64
CA SER A 89 4.09 -10.24 -17.06
C SER A 89 2.78 -11.03 -17.03
N SER A 90 2.78 -12.25 -17.54
CA SER A 90 1.64 -13.14 -17.29
C SER A 90 1.62 -13.55 -15.82
N PHE A 91 0.41 -13.73 -15.27
CA PHE A 91 0.22 -14.14 -13.88
C PHE A 91 0.72 -15.57 -13.65
N ASP A 92 0.36 -16.47 -14.56
CA ASP A 92 0.68 -17.90 -14.46
C ASP A 92 2.11 -18.19 -14.91
N ASN A 93 2.51 -17.55 -16.02
CA ASN A 93 3.79 -17.79 -16.66
C ASN A 93 4.63 -16.53 -16.48
N LYS A 94 5.67 -16.56 -15.64
CA LYS A 94 6.66 -15.47 -15.44
C LYS A 94 7.35 -14.97 -16.74
N SER A 95 6.96 -15.49 -17.91
CA SER A 95 7.24 -14.92 -19.22
C SER A 95 6.94 -13.43 -19.30
N LEU A 96 7.95 -12.69 -19.76
CA LEU A 96 7.87 -11.28 -20.10
C LEU A 96 7.33 -11.15 -21.52
N TYR A 97 6.26 -10.38 -21.67
CA TYR A 97 5.72 -10.00 -22.97
C TYR A 97 5.92 -8.51 -23.17
N GLU A 98 6.20 -8.11 -24.41
CA GLU A 98 6.29 -6.70 -24.77
C GLU A 98 5.14 -6.36 -25.70
N PHE A 99 4.46 -5.25 -25.43
CA PHE A 99 3.40 -4.73 -26.26
C PHE A 99 3.67 -3.28 -26.64
N ASP A 100 3.71 -3.03 -27.94
CA ASP A 100 3.97 -1.72 -28.52
C ASP A 100 2.67 -1.04 -28.93
N LEU A 101 2.32 0.03 -28.21
CA LEU A 101 1.23 0.91 -28.57
C LEU A 101 1.77 2.04 -29.46
N LYS A 102 1.72 1.86 -30.78
CA LYS A 102 2.20 2.83 -31.79
C LYS A 102 1.03 3.48 -32.51
N GLY A 103 1.16 4.77 -32.82
CA GLY A 103 0.23 5.51 -33.65
C GLY A 103 -0.86 6.26 -32.88
N GLU A 104 -1.71 6.96 -33.64
CA GLU A 104 -2.86 7.65 -33.08
C GLU A 104 -3.75 6.68 -32.31
N THR A 105 -3.93 6.97 -31.03
CA THR A 105 -4.69 6.14 -30.09
C THR A 105 -5.93 6.89 -29.63
N ILE A 106 -7.09 6.23 -29.68
CA ILE A 106 -8.33 6.79 -29.15
C ILE A 106 -8.45 6.39 -27.68
N VAL A 107 -8.48 7.37 -26.77
CA VAL A 107 -8.65 7.09 -25.33
C VAL A 107 -10.10 7.34 -24.91
N LYS A 108 -10.71 6.38 -24.22
CA LYS A 108 -12.06 6.48 -23.65
C LYS A 108 -12.00 6.35 -22.14
N ILE A 109 -12.76 7.17 -21.42
CA ILE A 109 -12.99 7.03 -19.98
C ILE A 109 -14.49 6.91 -19.76
N ASN A 110 -14.95 5.79 -19.18
CA ASN A 110 -16.38 5.47 -18.99
C ASN A 110 -17.16 5.65 -20.30
N SER A 111 -16.69 5.01 -21.37
CA SER A 111 -17.25 5.11 -22.73
C SER A 111 -17.16 6.49 -23.41
N LYS A 112 -16.75 7.55 -22.70
CA LYS A 112 -16.58 8.89 -23.28
C LYS A 112 -15.20 9.05 -23.90
N ILE A 113 -15.17 9.38 -25.20
CA ILE A 113 -13.93 9.68 -25.92
C ILE A 113 -13.30 10.95 -25.37
N LEU A 114 -12.00 10.90 -25.09
CA LEU A 114 -11.22 12.05 -24.66
C LEU A 114 -10.81 12.91 -25.84
N SER A 115 -11.08 14.20 -25.73
CA SER A 115 -10.61 15.21 -26.67
C SER A 115 -9.15 15.59 -26.41
N LYS A 116 -8.53 16.28 -27.38
CA LYS A 116 -7.15 16.84 -27.27
C LYS A 116 -6.98 17.77 -26.06
N LYS A 117 -8.06 18.38 -25.56
CA LYS A 117 -8.09 19.29 -24.40
C LYS A 117 -8.73 18.63 -23.14
N HIS A 118 -8.61 17.31 -22.99
CA HIS A 118 -9.19 16.59 -21.85
C HIS A 118 -8.70 17.08 -20.48
N LYS A 119 -9.54 16.89 -19.46
CA LYS A 119 -9.30 17.33 -18.06
C LYS A 119 -8.23 16.55 -17.29
N TYR A 120 -7.75 15.43 -17.84
CA TYR A 120 -6.83 14.51 -17.18
C TYR A 120 -5.36 14.68 -17.60
N LYS A 121 -4.92 15.91 -17.89
CA LYS A 121 -3.52 16.17 -18.28
C LYS A 121 -2.58 16.35 -17.09
N THR A 122 -3.11 16.87 -15.98
CA THR A 122 -2.29 17.23 -14.81
C THR A 122 -2.12 16.04 -13.87
N TYR A 123 -0.96 15.98 -13.23
CA TYR A 123 -0.62 14.93 -12.27
C TYR A 123 -1.70 14.77 -11.19
N ARG A 124 -2.20 15.87 -10.61
CA ARG A 124 -3.25 15.84 -9.58
C ARG A 124 -4.54 15.17 -10.07
N LYS A 125 -4.97 15.48 -11.30
CA LYS A 125 -6.20 14.88 -11.87
C LYS A 125 -6.01 13.40 -12.20
N ILE A 126 -4.83 13.01 -12.67
CA ILE A 126 -4.47 11.60 -12.93
C ILE A 126 -4.39 10.82 -11.61
N LYS A 127 -3.73 11.38 -10.58
CA LYS A 127 -3.62 10.77 -9.25
C LYS A 127 -4.99 10.50 -8.62
N ASN A 128 -5.95 11.41 -8.82
CA ASN A 128 -7.33 11.23 -8.34
C ASN A 128 -8.14 10.23 -9.18
N LEU A 129 -7.74 9.97 -10.43
CA LEU A 129 -8.39 8.99 -11.32
C LEU A 129 -7.94 7.57 -11.01
N ILE A 130 -6.64 7.35 -10.83
CA ILE A 130 -6.00 6.04 -10.57
C ILE A 130 -6.78 5.14 -9.57
N PRO A 131 -7.13 5.61 -8.35
CA PRO A 131 -7.81 4.74 -7.38
C PRO A 131 -9.22 4.35 -7.80
N LYS A 132 -9.83 5.11 -8.72
CA LYS A 132 -11.17 4.84 -9.25
C LYS A 132 -11.15 3.87 -10.42
N ILE A 133 -9.98 3.56 -11.00
CA ILE A 133 -9.88 2.68 -12.17
C ILE A 133 -10.19 1.24 -11.75
N GLU A 134 -11.19 0.68 -12.40
CA GLU A 134 -11.61 -0.70 -12.23
C GLU A 134 -10.99 -1.59 -13.30
N ASN A 135 -11.02 -1.15 -14.55
CA ASN A 135 -10.56 -1.96 -15.68
C ASN A 135 -9.92 -1.07 -16.76
N VAL A 136 -8.84 -1.55 -17.37
CA VAL A 136 -8.20 -0.93 -18.53
C VAL A 136 -8.17 -1.95 -19.66
N ARG A 137 -8.68 -1.57 -20.83
CA ARG A 137 -8.74 -2.43 -22.02
C ARG A 137 -8.05 -1.76 -23.20
N ILE A 138 -7.27 -2.53 -23.94
CA ILE A 138 -6.63 -2.11 -25.19
C ILE A 138 -7.09 -3.05 -26.30
N TYR A 139 -7.68 -2.49 -27.34
CA TYR A 139 -8.17 -3.26 -28.49
C TYR A 139 -7.99 -2.48 -29.79
N TYR A 140 -8.04 -3.19 -30.92
CA TYR A 140 -7.93 -2.56 -32.23
C TYR A 140 -9.17 -1.73 -32.54
N TYR A 141 -8.96 -0.47 -32.94
CA TYR A 141 -9.98 0.32 -33.62
C TYR A 141 -10.06 -0.06 -35.08
N LYS A 142 -8.90 -0.10 -35.74
CA LYS A 142 -8.74 -0.52 -37.13
C LYS A 142 -7.40 -1.22 -37.24
N LYS A 143 -7.43 -2.44 -37.77
CA LYS A 143 -6.24 -3.22 -38.13
C LYS A 143 -6.16 -3.20 -39.65
N THR A 144 -5.06 -2.68 -40.18
CA THR A 144 -4.70 -2.76 -41.60
C THR A 144 -3.31 -3.35 -41.71
N ASP A 145 -2.93 -3.84 -42.89
CA ASP A 145 -1.62 -4.48 -43.10
C ASP A 145 -0.44 -3.54 -42.79
N THR A 146 -0.66 -2.22 -42.86
CA THR A 146 0.38 -1.20 -42.66
C THR A 146 0.23 -0.41 -41.36
N LEU A 147 -0.97 -0.30 -40.80
CA LEU A 147 -1.25 0.53 -39.63
C LEU A 147 -2.20 -0.13 -38.64
N ASN A 148 -1.78 -0.13 -37.38
CA ASN A 148 -2.57 -0.54 -36.24
C ASN A 148 -3.03 0.71 -35.48
N ARG A 149 -4.34 0.95 -35.43
CA ARG A 149 -4.94 1.98 -34.56
C ARG A 149 -5.59 1.33 -33.37
N PHE A 150 -5.31 1.87 -32.18
CA PHE A 150 -5.77 1.30 -30.91
C PHE A 150 -6.81 2.18 -30.24
N ILE A 151 -7.72 1.54 -29.50
CA ILE A 151 -8.51 2.19 -28.46
C ILE A 151 -7.99 1.73 -27.11
N VAL A 152 -7.78 2.70 -26.21
CA VAL A 152 -7.57 2.44 -24.78
C VAL A 152 -8.82 2.88 -24.04
N GLU A 153 -9.54 1.92 -23.47
CA GLU A 153 -10.73 2.15 -22.67
C GLU A 153 -10.41 1.99 -21.18
N ILE A 154 -10.72 3.03 -20.40
CA ILE A 154 -10.56 3.05 -18.95
C ILE A 154 -11.96 3.09 -18.34
N LYS A 155 -12.32 2.05 -17.59
CA LYS A 155 -13.55 2.03 -16.79
C LYS A 155 -13.21 2.36 -15.36
N THR A 156 -13.94 3.30 -14.79
CA THR A 156 -13.86 3.63 -13.36
C THR A 156 -15.05 3.05 -12.64
N LYS A 157 -14.87 2.70 -11.37
CA LYS A 157 -15.98 2.38 -10.45
C LYS A 157 -17.05 3.46 -10.58
N LYS A 158 -18.32 3.07 -10.72
CA LYS A 158 -19.43 4.01 -10.57
C LYS A 158 -19.27 4.63 -9.20
N THR A 159 -19.15 5.96 -9.17
CA THR A 159 -19.33 6.67 -7.92
C THR A 159 -20.83 6.74 -7.80
N ASP A 160 -21.42 5.94 -6.92
CA ASP A 160 -22.83 6.08 -6.58
C ASP A 160 -23.03 7.55 -6.20
N GLN A 161 -23.76 8.28 -7.04
CA GLN A 161 -24.20 9.65 -6.80
C GLN A 161 -25.60 9.58 -6.24
#